data_AF-A0A444XEQ0-F1
#
_entry.id   AF-A0A444XEQ0-F1
#
_cell.length_a   1.000
_cell.length_b   1.000
_cell.length_c   1.000
_cell.angle_alpha   90.00
_cell.angle_beta   90.00
_cell.angle_gamma   90.00
#
_symmetry.space_group_name_H-M   'P 1'
#
loop_
_entity.id
_entity.type
_entity.pdbx_description
1 polymer ?
#
loop_
_entity_poly.entity_id
_entity_poly.type
_entity_poly.pdbx_seq_one_letter_code
_entity_poly.pdbx_strand_id
1 'polypeptide(L)' 'MIAAVIHPFAEHIAYFMLFAIPKLTAVFTKTASVGAMLGYVTYIDFMNNMGHCNFELLPHSLFSFFPPLKFLLYTPS' A
#
# COMPACT_ATOMS: atom_id res chain seq x y z
N MET A 1 25.44 20.40 9.47
CA MET A 1 24.65 20.26 8.22
C MET A 1 24.93 18.90 7.57
N ILE A 2 24.61 17.79 8.26
CA ILE A 2 24.78 16.42 7.73
C ILE A 2 23.54 15.59 8.07
N ALA A 3 22.99 15.73 9.28
CA ALA A 3 21.76 15.06 9.71
C ALA A 3 20.53 15.39 8.86
N ALA A 4 20.41 16.60 8.30
CA ALA A 4 19.25 17.01 7.51
C ALA A 4 19.15 16.31 6.14
N VAL A 5 20.26 15.81 5.58
CA VAL A 5 20.30 15.04 4.32
C VAL A 5 20.15 13.54 4.58
N ILE A 6 20.71 13.05 5.69
CA ILE A 6 20.58 11.64 6.09
C ILE A 6 19.15 11.34 6.52
N HIS A 7 18.45 12.30 7.15
CA HIS A 7 17.09 12.11 7.63
C HIS A 7 16.10 11.69 6.53
N PRO A 8 15.95 12.40 5.40
CA PRO A 8 15.05 11.96 4.32
C PRO A 8 15.52 10.68 3.63
N PHE A 9 16.84 10.44 3.56
CA PHE A 9 17.38 9.24 2.92
C PHE A 9 17.15 7.97 3.75
N ALA A 10 17.46 8.03 5.04
CA ALA A 10 17.24 6.93 5.98
C ALA A 10 15.75 6.64 6.15
N GLU A 11 14.92 7.68 6.19
CA GLU A 11 13.46 7.55 6.21
C GLU A 11 12.96 6.80 4.97
N HIS A 12 13.41 7.18 3.77
CA HIS A 12 13.02 6.51 2.53
C HIS A 12 13.44 5.03 2.49
N ILE A 13 14.65 4.72 2.94
CA ILE A 13 15.13 3.33 3.04
C ILE A 13 14.30 2.55 4.07
N ALA A 14 14.00 3.14 5.22
CA ALA A 14 13.21 2.48 6.26
C ALA A 14 11.79 2.17 5.76
N TYR A 15 11.13 3.11 5.08
CA TYR A 15 9.83 2.89 4.46
C TYR A 15 9.88 1.80 3.39
N PHE A 16 10.86 1.85 2.50
CA PHE A 16 11.03 0.82 1.47
C PHE A 16 11.23 -0.57 2.07
N MET A 17 12.07 -0.69 3.11
CA MET A 17 12.28 -1.93 3.83
C MET A 17 10.98 -2.43 4.48
N LEU A 18 10.20 -1.54 5.11
CA LEU A 18 8.93 -1.89 5.75
C LEU A 18 7.95 -2.56 4.77
N PHE A 19 7.79 -1.99 3.57
CA PHE A 19 6.95 -2.55 2.50
C PHE A 19 7.58 -3.77 1.80
N ALA A 20 8.88 -3.99 1.96
CA ALA A 20 9.56 -5.17 1.43
C ALA A 20 9.40 -6.41 2.32
N ILE A 21 9.20 -6.25 3.63
CA ILE A 21 9.11 -7.36 4.60
C ILE A 21 8.11 -8.44 4.16
N PRO A 22 6.84 -8.14 3.79
CA PRO A 22 5.88 -9.20 3.47
C PRO A 22 6.25 -9.97 2.20
N LYS A 23 6.81 -9.28 1.20
CA LYS A 23 7.29 -9.90 -0.04
C LYS A 23 8.50 -10.79 0.24
N LEU A 24 9.46 -10.30 1.02
CA LEU A 24 10.65 -11.06 1.39
C LEU A 24 10.28 -12.29 2.22
N THR A 25 9.40 -12.15 3.22
CA THR A 25 8.91 -13.28 4.03
C THR A 25 8.24 -14.35 3.18
N ALA A 26 7.42 -13.97 2.20
CA ALA A 26 6.79 -14.92 1.27
C ALA A 26 7.84 -15.67 0.42
N VAL A 27 8.89 -14.97 -0.05
CA VAL A 27 9.99 -15.58 -0.79
C VAL A 27 10.80 -16.53 0.09
N PHE A 28 11.17 -16.12 1.29
CA PHE A 28 11.94 -16.94 2.23
C PHE A 28 11.18 -18.19 2.71
N THR A 29 9.86 -18.08 2.89
CA THR A 29 8.98 -19.19 3.27
C THR A 29 8.62 -20.07 2.06
N LYS A 30 9.08 -19.72 0.84
CA LYS A 30 8.72 -20.36 -0.44
C LYS A 30 7.20 -20.41 -0.72
N THR A 31 6.44 -19.54 -0.08
CA THR A 31 5.00 -19.35 -0.31
C THR A 31 4.71 -18.19 -1.27
N ALA A 32 5.76 -17.62 -1.87
CA ALA A 32 5.68 -16.61 -2.89
C ALA A 32 4.81 -17.06 -4.08
N SER A 33 3.77 -16.29 -4.37
CA SER A 33 2.92 -16.45 -5.54
C SER A 33 2.91 -15.15 -6.34
N VAL A 34 2.94 -15.26 -7.67
CA VAL A 34 2.89 -14.10 -8.58
C VAL A 34 1.61 -13.30 -8.34
N GLY A 35 0.47 -13.98 -8.15
CA GLY A 35 -0.79 -13.33 -7.83
C GLY A 35 -0.75 -12.60 -6.48
N ALA A 36 -0.12 -13.18 -5.47
CA ALA A 36 0.03 -12.55 -4.15
C ALA A 36 0.98 -11.34 -4.19
N MET A 37 2.06 -11.40 -4.97
CA MET A 37 2.98 -10.27 -5.16
C MET A 37 2.33 -9.12 -5.91
N LEU A 38 1.64 -9.42 -7.02
CA LEU A 38 0.91 -8.42 -7.80
C LEU A 38 -0.23 -7.81 -6.98
N GLY A 39 -1.00 -8.64 -6.26
CA GLY A 39 -2.05 -8.18 -5.37
C GLY A 39 -1.53 -7.29 -4.25
N TYR A 40 -0.41 -7.65 -3.62
CA TYR A 40 0.21 -6.84 -2.57
C TYR A 40 0.70 -5.49 -3.09
N VAL A 41 1.38 -5.45 -4.25
CA VAL A 41 1.83 -4.18 -4.85
C VAL A 41 0.64 -3.30 -5.24
N THR A 42 -0.38 -3.88 -5.88
CA THR A 42 -1.61 -3.16 -6.26
C THR A 42 -2.35 -2.63 -5.03
N TYR A 43 -2.42 -3.42 -3.95
CA TYR A 43 -3.04 -3.01 -2.70
C TYR A 43 -2.31 -1.85 -2.03
N ILE A 44 -0.98 -1.90 -1.95
CA ILE A 44 -0.19 -0.81 -1.36
C ILE A 44 -0.28 0.46 -2.22
N ASP A 45 -0.24 0.35 -3.54
CA ASP A 45 -0.46 1.49 -4.45
C ASP A 45 -1.85 2.11 -4.25
N PHE A 46 -2.88 1.27 -4.20
CA PHE A 46 -4.25 1.68 -3.96
C PHE A 46 -4.44 2.39 -2.62
N MET A 47 -3.89 1.81 -1.54
CA MET A 47 -3.97 2.39 -0.19
C MET A 47 -3.18 3.70 -0.08
N ASN A 48 -2.01 3.82 -0.74
CA ASN A 48 -1.25 5.06 -0.78
C ASN A 48 -1.96 6.16 -1.58
N ASN A 49 -2.52 5.80 -2.75
CA ASN A 49 -3.28 6.73 -3.58
C ASN A 49 -4.58 7.19 -2.89
N MET A 50 -5.25 6.34 -2.09
CA MET A 50 -6.40 6.75 -1.26
C MET A 50 -6.04 7.72 -0.13
N GLY A 51 -4.81 7.67 0.39
CA GLY A 51 -4.36 8.59 1.45
C GLY A 51 -4.03 10.00 0.94
N HIS A 52 -3.64 10.13 -0.33
CA HIS A 52 -3.30 11.42 -0.96
C HIS A 52 -4.44 11.98 -1.83
N CYS A 53 -5.37 11.12 -2.26
CA CYS A 53 -6.49 11.47 -3.13
C CYS A 53 -7.80 11.47 -2.33
N ASN A 54 -8.26 12.67 -2.01
CA ASN A 54 -9.58 12.97 -1.48
C ASN A 54 -10.65 12.51 -2.49
N PHE A 55 -11.16 11.29 -2.38
CA PHE A 55 -12.46 10.81 -2.89
C PHE A 55 -12.93 11.16 -4.34
N GLU A 56 -12.05 11.51 -5.28
CA GLU A 56 -12.45 11.83 -6.67
C GLU A 56 -12.04 10.75 -7.71
N LEU A 57 -11.05 9.92 -7.39
CA LEU A 57 -10.54 8.86 -8.28
C LEU A 57 -10.85 7.43 -7.77
N LEU A 58 -11.93 7.24 -7.01
CA LEU A 58 -12.51 5.91 -6.85
C LEU A 58 -13.59 5.74 -7.92
N PRO A 59 -13.28 5.12 -9.08
CA PRO A 59 -14.32 4.84 -10.05
C PRO A 59 -15.37 3.96 -9.39
N HIS A 60 -16.64 4.26 -9.60
CA HIS A 60 -17.79 3.52 -9.08
C HIS A 60 -17.69 1.99 -9.32
N SER A 61 -16.93 1.58 -10.34
CA SER A 61 -16.57 0.20 -10.66
C SER A 61 -15.81 -0.55 -9.55
N LEU A 62 -14.98 0.13 -8.75
CA LEU A 62 -14.22 -0.50 -7.66
C LEU A 62 -15.13 -0.88 -6.48
N PHE A 63 -16.11 -0.03 -6.16
CA PHE A 63 -17.18 -0.34 -5.20
C PHE A 63 -18.12 -1.45 -5.70
N SER A 64 -18.33 -1.54 -7.02
CA SER A 64 -19.14 -2.62 -7.61
C SER A 64 -18.40 -3.96 -7.66
N PHE A 65 -17.08 -3.96 -7.81
CA PHE A 65 -16.26 -5.18 -7.82
C PHE A 65 -15.97 -5.70 -6.41
N PHE A 66 -15.86 -4.81 -5.42
CA PHE A 66 -15.59 -5.17 -4.03
C PHE A 66 -16.51 -4.42 -3.05
N PRO A 67 -17.78 -4.86 -2.88
CA PRO A 67 -18.75 -4.19 -2.01
C PRO A 67 -18.36 -4.05 -0.52
N PRO A 68 -17.58 -4.95 0.14
CA PRO A 68 -17.20 -4.73 1.53
C PRO A 68 -16.26 -3.55 1.75
N LEU A 69 -15.64 -3.01 0.68
CA LEU A 69 -14.80 -1.81 0.76
C LEU A 69 -15.61 -0.57 1.22
N LYS A 70 -16.92 -0.58 0.97
CA LYS A 70 -17.88 0.45 1.45
C LYS A 70 -18.02 0.50 2.98
N PHE A 71 -17.66 -0.59 3.69
CA PHE A 71 -17.70 -0.66 5.15
C PHE A 71 -16.36 -0.27 5.82
N LEU A 72 -15.24 -0.32 5.09
CA LEU A 72 -13.95 0.19 5.56
C LEU A 72 -13.88 1.71 5.52
N LEU A 73 -14.58 2.29 4.54
CA LEU A 73 -14.81 3.72 4.47
C LEU A 73 -15.91 4.09 5.47
N TYR A 74 -15.48 4.40 6.69
CA TYR A 74 -16.33 5.02 7.69
C TYR A 74 -16.83 6.35 7.12
N THR A 75 -18.03 6.38 6.55
CA THR A 75 -18.74 7.65 6.36
C THR A 75 -19.13 8.13 7.76
N PRO A 76 -18.53 9.20 8.30
CA PRO A 76 -19.18 9.90 9.39
C PRO A 76 -20.45 10.54 8.83
N SER A 77 -21.59 10.31 9.48
CA SER A 77 -22.81 11.09 9.24
C SER A 77 -22.56 12.58 9.43
#